data_AF-A0A699ZIX7-F1
#
_entry.id   AF-A0A699ZIX7-F1
#
_cell.length_a   1.000
_cell.length_b   1.000
_cell.length_c   1.000
_cell.angle_alpha   90.00
_cell.angle_beta   90.00
_cell.angle_gamma   90.00
#
_symmetry.space_group_name_H-M   'P 1'
#
loop_
_entity.id
_entity.type
_entity.pdbx_description
1 polymer ?
#
loop_
_entity_poly.entity_id
_entity_poly.type
_entity_poly.pdbx_seq_one_letter_code
_entity_poly.pdbx_strand_id
1 'polypeptide(L)'
;MRGCVQVNSLALLLKRETGLGDPGCSGFSRSQRQHLTVLPSGLPTTPCRLMDSMDSRAYIGQFSRDGAFFVVGYQDQRVRLYDVEEGWKLRKDVRARGIRWTITDTCVSPDQRYLLYASINPTVHLVAVGSGGSDNVVESVANITEVHEALDFDPSRHTFGIWSVRWSGDGREIIAGTNNRSVYIYDLGESKVVARVAGHADDVNA
;
A
#
# COMPACT_ATOMS: atom_id res chain seq x y z
N MET A 1 -27.00 -26.12 -36.37
CA MET A 1 -25.74 -25.78 -35.69
C MET A 1 -25.94 -24.44 -35.00
N ARG A 2 -26.12 -24.41 -33.67
CA ARG A 2 -26.23 -23.15 -32.91
C ARG A 2 -24.84 -22.80 -32.40
N GLY A 3 -24.30 -21.67 -32.84
CA GLY A 3 -22.99 -21.19 -32.41
C GLY A 3 -22.95 -20.94 -30.91
N CYS A 4 -21.90 -21.41 -30.25
CA CYS A 4 -21.64 -21.08 -28.86
C CYS A 4 -21.28 -19.60 -28.79
N VAL A 5 -22.19 -18.76 -28.27
CA VAL A 5 -21.90 -17.35 -28.03
C VAL A 5 -20.98 -17.28 -26.81
N GLN A 6 -19.74 -16.87 -27.02
CA GLN A 6 -18.78 -16.66 -25.95
C GLN A 6 -19.24 -15.46 -25.10
N VAL A 7 -19.62 -15.71 -23.84
CA VAL A 7 -20.12 -14.67 -22.93
C VAL A 7 -18.95 -13.98 -22.25
N ASN A 8 -18.78 -12.68 -22.52
CA ASN A 8 -17.72 -11.85 -21.95
C ASN A 8 -18.11 -11.32 -20.54
N SER A 9 -17.38 -11.77 -19.52
CA SER A 9 -17.63 -11.45 -18.11
C SER A 9 -17.40 -9.97 -17.75
N LEU A 10 -16.43 -9.30 -18.38
CA LEU A 10 -16.19 -7.87 -18.20
C LEU A 10 -17.35 -7.05 -18.78
N ALA A 11 -17.89 -7.47 -19.92
CA ALA A 11 -19.07 -6.83 -20.49
C ALA A 11 -20.31 -7.02 -19.61
N LEU A 12 -20.45 -8.16 -18.93
CA LEU A 12 -21.54 -8.39 -17.97
C LEU A 12 -21.41 -7.50 -16.72
N LEU A 13 -20.20 -7.40 -16.16
CA LEU A 13 -19.91 -6.53 -15.01
C LEU A 13 -20.10 -5.06 -15.39
N LEU A 14 -19.55 -4.61 -16.51
CA LEU A 14 -19.71 -3.25 -17.00
C LEU A 14 -21.19 -2.89 -17.16
N LYS A 15 -22.00 -3.76 -17.79
CA LYS A 15 -23.44 -3.53 -17.92
C LYS A 15 -24.16 -3.39 -16.58
N ARG A 16 -23.72 -4.12 -15.55
CA ARG A 16 -24.24 -3.97 -14.19
C ARG A 16 -23.86 -2.62 -13.60
N GLU A 17 -22.57 -2.28 -13.63
CA GLU A 17 -22.06 -1.03 -13.05
C GLU A 17 -22.61 0.22 -13.76
N THR A 18 -22.87 0.14 -15.06
CA THR A 18 -23.43 1.24 -15.84
C THR A 18 -24.96 1.25 -15.86
N GLY A 19 -25.63 0.34 -15.13
CA GLY A 19 -27.10 0.24 -15.11
C GLY A 19 -27.74 -0.15 -16.46
N LEU A 20 -26.96 -0.67 -17.40
CA LEU A 20 -27.39 -1.15 -18.73
C LEU A 20 -27.79 -2.64 -18.69
N GLY A 21 -28.22 -3.12 -17.52
CA GLY A 21 -28.73 -4.48 -17.33
C GLY A 21 -30.13 -4.65 -17.92
N ASP A 22 -30.57 -5.90 -18.04
CA ASP A 22 -31.92 -6.21 -18.52
C ASP A 22 -32.98 -5.58 -17.58
N PRO A 23 -33.97 -4.83 -18.12
CA PRO A 23 -34.94 -4.13 -17.30
C PRO A 23 -35.72 -5.10 -16.40
N GLY A 24 -35.69 -4.87 -15.10
CA GLY A 24 -36.37 -5.68 -14.08
C GLY A 24 -35.48 -6.71 -13.35
N CYS A 25 -34.20 -6.82 -13.69
CA CYS A 25 -33.25 -7.67 -12.98
C CYS A 25 -32.23 -6.81 -12.21
N SER A 26 -32.32 -6.79 -10.87
CA SER A 26 -31.36 -6.10 -9.98
C SER A 26 -30.00 -6.80 -9.85
N GLY A 27 -29.67 -7.74 -10.74
CA GLY A 27 -28.42 -8.48 -10.71
C GLY A 27 -28.34 -9.54 -11.80
N PHE A 28 -27.26 -10.33 -11.75
CA PHE A 28 -27.02 -11.40 -12.73
C PHE A 28 -28.13 -12.44 -12.72
N SER A 29 -28.56 -12.89 -13.90
CA SER A 29 -29.47 -14.02 -14.07
C SER A 29 -28.85 -15.32 -13.52
N ARG A 30 -29.66 -16.35 -13.28
CA ARG A 30 -29.16 -17.64 -12.77
C ARG A 30 -28.08 -18.25 -13.67
N SER A 31 -28.23 -18.13 -14.99
CA SER A 31 -27.24 -18.61 -15.96
C SER A 31 -25.97 -17.75 -15.97
N GLN A 32 -26.07 -16.43 -15.82
CA GLN A 32 -24.91 -15.55 -15.67
C GLN A 32 -24.16 -15.80 -14.37
N ARG A 33 -24.85 -16.06 -13.26
CA ARG A 33 -24.22 -16.42 -11.99
C ARG A 33 -23.46 -17.74 -12.10
N GLN A 34 -24.06 -18.75 -12.74
CA GLN A 34 -23.40 -20.03 -13.00
C GLN A 34 -22.19 -19.86 -13.94
N HIS A 35 -22.32 -19.04 -14.99
CA HIS A 35 -21.20 -18.69 -15.86
C HIS A 35 -20.06 -18.03 -15.08
N LEU A 36 -20.36 -17.06 -14.22
CA LEU A 36 -19.39 -16.37 -13.36
C LEU A 36 -18.77 -17.28 -12.27
N THR A 37 -19.52 -18.25 -11.74
CA THR A 37 -19.02 -19.18 -10.70
C THR A 37 -18.19 -20.33 -11.26
N VAL A 38 -18.36 -20.67 -12.53
CA VAL A 38 -17.63 -21.77 -13.20
C VAL A 38 -16.38 -21.26 -13.94
N LEU A 39 -16.09 -19.95 -13.89
CA LEU A 39 -14.83 -19.41 -14.43
C LEU A 39 -13.62 -19.97 -13.64
N PRO A 40 -12.66 -20.62 -14.33
CA PRO A 40 -11.35 -20.94 -13.73
C PRO A 40 -10.56 -19.69 -13.31
N SER A 41 -10.96 -18.52 -13.82
CA SER A 41 -10.24 -17.26 -13.76
C SER A 41 -10.72 -16.26 -12.70
N GLY A 42 -11.77 -16.59 -11.93
CA GLY A 42 -12.38 -15.65 -10.97
C GLY A 42 -12.31 -16.08 -9.50
N LEU A 43 -12.17 -17.38 -9.24
CA LEU A 43 -11.82 -17.88 -7.92
C LEU A 43 -10.32 -18.18 -7.94
N PRO A 44 -9.54 -17.75 -6.93
CA PRO A 44 -8.17 -18.21 -6.78
C PRO A 44 -8.19 -19.72 -6.56
N THR A 45 -8.12 -20.47 -7.66
CA THR A 45 -8.02 -21.93 -7.70
C THR A 45 -6.58 -22.38 -7.53
N THR A 46 -5.64 -21.44 -7.62
CA THR A 46 -4.24 -21.65 -7.30
C THR A 46 -4.10 -21.89 -5.80
N PRO A 47 -3.44 -22.99 -5.37
CA PRO A 47 -3.20 -23.22 -3.96
C PRO A 47 -2.41 -22.07 -3.35
N CYS A 48 -2.73 -21.71 -2.10
CA CYS A 48 -1.96 -20.71 -1.35
C CYS A 48 -0.49 -21.12 -1.33
N ARG A 49 0.38 -20.23 -1.80
CA ARG A 49 1.84 -20.42 -1.77
C ARG A 49 2.44 -19.53 -0.70
N LEU A 50 3.19 -20.13 0.21
CA LEU A 50 4.05 -19.39 1.13
C LEU A 50 5.19 -18.74 0.33
N MET A 51 5.24 -17.41 0.31
CA MET A 51 6.29 -16.66 -0.39
C MET A 51 7.47 -16.34 0.53
N ASP A 52 7.18 -15.95 1.77
CA ASP A 52 8.19 -15.65 2.78
C ASP A 52 7.64 -15.96 4.19
N SER A 53 8.54 -16.22 5.13
CA SER A 53 8.23 -16.52 6.53
C SER A 53 9.10 -15.66 7.44
N MET A 54 8.45 -14.90 8.32
CA MET A 54 9.10 -14.01 9.28
C MET A 54 8.74 -14.39 10.70
N ASP A 55 9.70 -14.22 11.61
CA ASP A 55 9.52 -14.47 13.06
C ASP A 55 8.88 -13.26 13.78
N SER A 56 8.23 -12.38 13.02
CA SER A 56 7.60 -11.16 13.53
C SER A 56 6.25 -10.97 12.86
N ARG A 57 5.32 -10.32 13.59
CA ARG A 57 3.97 -10.07 13.11
C ARG A 57 3.99 -9.00 12.03
N ALA A 58 3.39 -9.30 10.88
CA ALA A 58 3.08 -8.29 9.87
C ALA A 58 1.83 -7.53 10.31
N TYR A 59 1.91 -6.19 10.34
CA TYR A 59 0.80 -5.31 10.71
C TYR A 59 0.20 -4.57 9.52
N ILE A 60 0.99 -4.40 8.45
CA ILE A 60 0.55 -3.75 7.22
C ILE A 60 1.12 -4.50 6.02
N GLY A 61 0.32 -4.57 4.95
CA GLY A 61 0.72 -5.07 3.65
C GLY A 61 0.03 -4.26 2.56
N GLN A 62 0.80 -3.72 1.61
CA GLN A 62 0.26 -2.87 0.55
C GLN A 62 0.95 -3.14 -0.79
N PHE A 63 0.17 -3.15 -1.86
CA PHE A 63 0.71 -3.10 -3.22
C PHE A 63 1.09 -1.67 -3.62
N SER A 64 2.13 -1.53 -4.44
CA SER A 64 2.35 -0.32 -5.21
C SER A 64 1.17 -0.07 -6.16
N ARG A 65 1.04 1.17 -6.65
CA ARG A 65 -0.09 1.57 -7.51
C ARG A 65 -0.19 0.74 -8.80
N ASP A 66 0.94 0.37 -9.38
CA ASP A 66 1.03 -0.48 -10.58
C ASP A 66 1.00 -2.00 -10.27
N GLY A 67 1.07 -2.39 -9.00
CA GLY A 67 1.15 -3.79 -8.58
C GLY A 67 2.52 -4.44 -8.76
N ALA A 68 3.55 -3.70 -9.19
CA ALA A 68 4.91 -4.23 -9.38
C ALA A 68 5.58 -4.60 -8.05
N PHE A 69 5.29 -3.86 -6.97
CA PHE A 69 5.84 -4.10 -5.65
C PHE A 69 4.76 -4.46 -4.63
N PHE A 70 5.15 -5.31 -3.69
CA PHE A 70 4.39 -5.55 -2.47
C PHE A 70 5.24 -5.20 -1.26
N VAL A 71 4.74 -4.36 -0.38
CA VAL A 71 5.43 -3.88 0.82
C VAL A 71 4.76 -4.44 2.05
N VAL A 72 5.54 -4.93 3.00
CA VAL A 72 5.07 -5.46 4.27
C VAL A 72 5.84 -4.82 5.42
N GLY A 73 5.10 -4.27 6.39
CA GLY A 73 5.65 -3.70 7.62
C GLY A 73 5.44 -4.64 8.81
N TYR A 74 6.49 -4.80 9.62
CA TYR A 74 6.53 -5.75 10.73
C TYR A 74 6.71 -5.06 12.08
N GLN A 75 6.38 -5.78 13.16
CA GLN A 75 6.57 -5.32 14.54
C GLN A 75 8.05 -5.15 14.94
N ASP A 76 8.95 -5.92 14.30
CA ASP A 76 10.38 -5.94 14.63
C ASP A 76 11.17 -4.83 13.91
N GLN A 77 10.48 -3.76 13.52
CA GLN A 77 11.05 -2.59 12.83
C GLN A 77 11.57 -2.91 11.43
N ARG A 78 11.12 -3.99 10.81
CA ARG A 78 11.44 -4.29 9.41
C ARG A 78 10.32 -3.84 8.49
N VAL A 79 10.70 -3.35 7.32
CA VAL A 79 9.81 -3.15 6.18
C VAL A 79 10.43 -3.85 4.99
N ARG A 80 9.74 -4.87 4.48
CA ARG A 80 10.20 -5.64 3.31
C ARG A 80 9.45 -5.21 2.08
N LEU A 81 10.18 -5.08 0.98
CA LEU A 81 9.65 -4.80 -0.34
C LEU A 81 9.98 -5.99 -1.24
N TYR A 82 8.94 -6.57 -1.83
CA TYR A 82 9.01 -7.71 -2.72
C TYR A 82 8.67 -7.27 -4.14
N ASP A 83 9.40 -7.81 -5.10
CA ASP A 83 9.10 -7.67 -6.52
C ASP A 83 8.07 -8.73 -6.94
N VAL A 84 6.88 -8.29 -7.32
CA VAL A 84 5.75 -9.16 -7.67
C VAL A 84 5.96 -9.79 -9.05
N GLU A 85 6.53 -9.02 -9.99
CA GLU A 85 6.75 -9.47 -11.37
C GLU A 85 7.90 -10.48 -11.45
N GLU A 86 8.94 -10.31 -10.62
CA GLU A 86 10.04 -11.27 -10.50
C GLU A 86 9.73 -12.47 -9.58
N GLY A 87 8.46 -12.75 -9.33
CA GLY A 87 8.03 -13.94 -8.59
C GLY A 87 8.21 -13.83 -7.08
N TRP A 88 7.89 -12.67 -6.51
CA TRP A 88 7.91 -12.38 -5.06
C TRP A 88 9.30 -12.38 -4.44
N LYS A 89 10.34 -12.06 -5.21
CA LYS A 89 11.70 -11.94 -4.67
C LYS A 89 11.81 -10.76 -3.73
N LEU A 90 12.53 -10.95 -2.62
CA LEU A 90 12.86 -9.86 -1.71
C LEU A 90 13.79 -8.88 -2.43
N ARG A 91 13.27 -7.69 -2.71
CA ARG A 91 13.99 -6.61 -3.38
C ARG A 91 14.72 -5.71 -2.39
N LYS A 92 14.13 -5.53 -1.20
CA LYS A 92 14.70 -4.69 -0.14
C LYS A 92 14.19 -5.08 1.25
N ASP A 93 15.07 -5.11 2.25
CA ASP A 93 14.74 -5.25 3.68
C ASP A 93 15.22 -4.00 4.42
N VAL A 94 14.29 -3.09 4.73
CA VAL A 94 14.55 -1.80 5.38
C VAL A 94 14.42 -1.97 6.89
N ARG A 95 15.47 -1.64 7.63
CA ARG A 95 15.38 -1.49 9.08
C ARG A 95 14.94 -0.08 9.42
N ALA A 96 13.70 0.04 9.85
CA ALA A 96 13.07 1.30 10.18
C ALA A 96 13.69 1.94 11.43
N ARG A 97 13.76 3.28 11.43
CA ARG A 97 14.35 4.11 12.49
C ARG A 97 13.25 4.88 13.22
N GLY A 98 13.52 5.22 14.49
CA GLY A 98 12.57 6.00 15.28
C GLY A 98 11.18 5.37 15.31
N ILE A 99 11.09 4.06 15.55
CA ILE A 99 9.84 3.30 15.60
C ILE A 99 9.39 3.09 17.03
N ARG A 100 8.08 3.21 17.26
CA ARG A 100 7.43 2.88 18.53
C ARG A 100 6.43 1.76 18.30
N TRP A 101 6.72 0.61 18.92
CA TRP A 101 5.94 -0.64 18.90
C TRP A 101 5.82 -1.35 17.55
N THR A 102 5.37 -0.69 16.47
CA THR A 102 5.26 -1.32 15.15
C THR A 102 5.32 -0.29 14.01
N ILE A 103 5.45 -0.79 12.78
CA ILE A 103 5.14 -0.03 11.56
C ILE A 103 3.62 0.04 11.43
N THR A 104 3.08 1.25 11.52
CA THR A 104 1.64 1.47 11.48
C THR A 104 1.12 1.50 10.06
N ASP A 105 1.88 2.10 9.14
CA ASP A 105 1.51 2.17 7.74
C ASP A 105 2.75 2.37 6.84
N THR A 106 2.61 2.02 5.57
CA THR A 106 3.63 2.17 4.53
C THR A 106 3.00 2.66 3.24
N CYS A 107 3.72 3.43 2.43
CA CYS A 107 3.20 3.87 1.14
C CYS A 107 4.32 4.12 0.12
N VAL A 108 4.25 3.47 -1.04
CA VAL A 108 5.19 3.71 -2.15
C VAL A 108 4.77 4.97 -2.93
N SER A 109 5.75 5.77 -3.33
CA SER A 109 5.53 7.00 -4.09
C SER A 109 4.92 6.72 -5.47
N PRO A 110 4.16 7.67 -6.05
CA PRO A 110 3.56 7.50 -7.37
C PRO A 110 4.59 7.22 -8.48
N ASP A 111 5.84 7.67 -8.31
CA ASP A 111 6.96 7.45 -9.22
C ASP A 111 7.78 6.19 -8.92
N GLN A 112 7.37 5.39 -7.92
CA GLN A 112 8.01 4.14 -7.48
C GLN A 112 9.45 4.28 -6.95
N ARG A 113 9.94 5.50 -6.73
CA ARG A 113 11.32 5.73 -6.29
C ARG A 113 11.48 5.77 -4.78
N TYR A 114 10.41 6.04 -4.05
CA TYR A 114 10.45 6.25 -2.61
C TYR A 114 9.40 5.42 -1.89
N LEU A 115 9.73 5.04 -0.66
CA LEU A 115 8.88 4.35 0.28
C LEU A 115 8.74 5.22 1.53
N LEU A 116 7.50 5.46 1.94
CA LEU A 116 7.18 5.98 3.26
C LEU A 116 6.93 4.84 4.22
N TYR A 117 7.40 5.00 5.45
CA TYR A 117 6.91 4.23 6.58
C TYR A 117 6.60 5.13 7.77
N ALA A 118 5.56 4.76 8.49
CA ALA A 118 5.07 5.45 9.68
C ALA A 118 5.07 4.52 10.90
N SER A 119 4.99 5.12 12.07
CA SER A 119 4.91 4.43 13.35
C SER A 119 4.08 5.24 14.34
N ILE A 120 3.97 4.75 15.58
CA ILE A 120 3.38 5.48 16.72
C ILE A 120 4.34 6.58 17.21
N ASN A 121 4.85 7.38 16.27
CA ASN A 121 5.69 8.55 16.42
C ASN A 121 5.24 9.61 15.39
N PRO A 122 5.50 10.91 15.65
CA PRO A 122 5.07 12.01 14.80
C PRO A 122 5.98 12.22 13.59
N THR A 123 6.80 11.23 13.24
CA THR A 123 7.79 11.33 12.17
C THR A 123 7.49 10.25 11.14
N VAL A 124 7.33 10.66 9.89
CA VAL A 124 7.30 9.74 8.75
C VAL A 124 8.70 9.68 8.18
N HIS A 125 9.16 8.49 7.81
CA HIS A 125 10.47 8.35 7.17
C HIS A 125 10.29 8.06 5.69
N LEU A 126 11.07 8.76 4.87
CA LEU A 126 11.19 8.57 3.43
C LEU A 126 12.49 7.82 3.13
N VAL A 127 12.38 6.74 2.35
CA VAL A 127 13.52 5.90 1.95
C VAL A 127 13.48 5.64 0.45
N ALA A 128 14.62 5.74 -0.23
CA ALA A 128 14.70 5.37 -1.64
C ALA A 128 14.49 3.85 -1.81
N VAL A 129 13.66 3.43 -2.76
CA VAL A 129 13.42 2.02 -3.10
C VAL A 129 14.62 1.40 -3.85
N GLY A 130 15.43 2.24 -4.50
CA GLY A 130 16.63 1.86 -5.27
C GLY A 130 16.29 1.53 -6.73
N SER A 131 17.10 2.02 -7.68
CA SER A 131 16.89 1.73 -9.11
C SER A 131 17.24 0.28 -9.42
N GLY A 132 16.44 -0.39 -10.27
CA GLY A 132 16.64 -1.77 -10.72
C GLY A 132 17.85 -1.96 -11.62
N GLY A 133 19.05 -1.74 -11.08
CA GLY A 133 20.30 -2.19 -11.70
C GLY A 133 20.51 -3.66 -11.37
N SER A 134 20.29 -4.53 -12.37
CA SER A 134 20.67 -5.93 -12.34
C SER A 134 22.18 -6.05 -12.11
N ASP A 135 22.59 -6.28 -10.87
CA ASP A 135 23.72 -7.12 -10.48
C ASP A 135 23.86 -7.05 -8.95
N ASN A 136 23.53 -8.14 -8.27
CA ASN A 136 23.72 -8.38 -6.83
C ASN A 136 22.87 -7.55 -5.84
N VAL A 137 21.54 -7.59 -5.98
CA VAL A 137 20.60 -7.07 -4.98
C VAL A 137 20.46 -8.01 -3.76
N VAL A 138 21.59 -8.27 -3.10
CA VAL A 138 21.65 -8.56 -1.65
C VAL A 138 22.51 -7.51 -0.93
N GLU A 139 23.16 -6.58 -1.63
CA GLU A 139 23.90 -5.50 -0.99
C GLU A 139 23.05 -4.24 -0.79
N SER A 140 22.01 -4.37 0.04
CA SER A 140 21.92 -3.38 1.10
C SER A 140 22.16 -4.13 2.39
N VAL A 141 23.39 -4.03 2.89
CA VAL A 141 23.64 -4.13 4.33
C VAL A 141 22.92 -2.91 4.95
N ALA A 142 21.59 -2.98 5.01
CA ALA A 142 20.62 -1.88 5.08
C ALA A 142 20.62 -1.10 6.40
N ASN A 143 21.69 -1.22 7.19
CA ASN A 143 21.78 -0.63 8.51
C ASN A 143 22.80 0.52 8.61
N ILE A 144 23.72 0.71 7.64
CA ILE A 144 24.81 1.69 7.81
C ILE A 144 24.73 2.86 6.82
N THR A 145 24.35 2.63 5.56
CA THR A 145 24.46 3.67 4.50
C THR A 145 23.13 4.26 4.03
N GLU A 146 21.99 3.65 4.38
CA GLU A 146 20.70 4.19 3.94
C GLU A 146 20.33 5.46 4.71
N VAL A 147 20.04 6.50 3.93
CA VAL A 147 19.51 7.76 4.43
C VAL A 147 18.00 7.61 4.55
N HIS A 148 17.50 7.77 5.77
CA HIS A 148 16.07 7.89 6.03
C HIS A 148 15.81 9.36 6.30
N GLU A 149 15.19 10.03 5.34
CA GLU A 149 14.80 11.42 5.54
C GLU A 149 13.61 11.43 6.51
N ALA A 150 13.77 12.14 7.62
CA ALA A 150 12.79 12.24 8.69
C ALA A 150 11.89 13.45 8.45
N LEU A 151 10.63 13.17 8.12
CA LEU A 151 9.59 14.18 7.90
C LEU A 151 8.83 14.36 9.20
N ASP A 152 9.17 15.42 9.92
CA ASP A 152 8.64 15.69 11.25
C ASP A 152 7.33 16.48 11.21
N PHE A 153 6.27 15.88 11.74
CA PHE A 153 4.93 16.47 11.78
C PHE A 153 4.67 17.26 13.08
N ASP A 154 5.55 17.16 14.08
CA ASP A 154 5.43 17.89 15.35
C ASP A 154 6.80 18.27 15.93
N PRO A 155 7.58 19.12 15.25
CA PRO A 155 8.96 19.47 15.65
C PRO A 155 9.06 20.18 16.99
N SER A 156 7.93 20.63 17.54
CA SER A 156 7.89 21.40 18.79
C SER A 156 7.53 20.56 20.00
N ARG A 157 6.73 19.49 19.85
CA ARG A 157 6.14 18.79 20.99
C ARG A 157 6.30 17.27 20.94
N HIS A 158 6.44 16.69 19.74
CA HIS A 158 6.48 15.26 19.49
C HIS A 158 5.45 14.42 20.26
N THR A 159 4.18 14.84 20.25
CA THR A 159 3.17 14.34 21.20
C THR A 159 2.25 13.23 20.69
N PHE A 160 2.23 12.94 19.39
CA PHE A 160 1.25 12.04 18.79
C PHE A 160 1.90 10.97 17.91
N GLY A 161 1.14 9.91 17.64
CA GLY A 161 1.51 8.85 16.70
C GLY A 161 0.83 9.04 15.35
N ILE A 162 1.47 8.54 14.30
CA ILE A 162 0.91 8.48 12.95
C ILE A 162 0.41 7.07 12.69
N TRP A 163 -0.85 6.93 12.28
CA TRP A 163 -1.49 5.64 12.03
C TRP A 163 -1.68 5.34 10.55
N SER A 164 -1.67 6.36 9.69
CA SER A 164 -1.87 6.23 8.25
C SER A 164 -1.09 7.28 7.49
N VAL A 165 -0.55 6.92 6.32
CA VAL A 165 0.20 7.82 5.43
C VAL A 165 -0.13 7.60 3.95
N ARG A 166 -0.32 8.68 3.19
CA ARG A 166 -0.55 8.61 1.74
C ARG A 166 0.19 9.73 1.01
N TRP A 167 0.68 9.42 -0.17
CA TRP A 167 1.17 10.42 -1.12
C TRP A 167 0.03 11.17 -1.78
N SER A 168 0.23 12.46 -2.06
CA SER A 168 -0.57 13.16 -3.06
C SER A 168 -0.34 12.55 -4.45
N GLY A 169 -1.32 12.70 -5.34
CA GLY A 169 -1.25 12.12 -6.69
C GLY A 169 -0.10 12.64 -7.56
N ASP A 170 0.39 13.84 -7.26
CA ASP A 170 1.53 14.50 -7.92
C ASP A 170 2.87 14.27 -7.20
N GLY A 171 2.87 13.57 -6.06
CA GLY A 171 4.08 13.23 -5.30
C GLY A 171 4.72 14.40 -4.55
N ARG A 172 4.02 15.53 -4.37
CA ARG A 172 4.57 16.72 -3.70
C ARG A 172 4.26 16.78 -2.20
N GLU A 173 3.15 16.19 -1.80
CA GLU A 173 2.65 16.26 -0.43
C GLU A 173 2.47 14.87 0.16
N ILE A 174 2.56 14.82 1.49
CA ILE A 174 2.28 13.62 2.29
C ILE A 174 1.17 13.95 3.27
N ILE A 175 0.14 13.10 3.26
CA ILE A 175 -1.01 13.20 4.14
C ILE A 175 -0.85 12.15 5.24
N ALA A 176 -0.93 12.57 6.51
CA ALA A 176 -0.79 11.70 7.67
C ALA A 176 -2.01 11.76 8.58
N GLY A 177 -2.59 10.61 8.91
CA GLY A 177 -3.63 10.45 9.94
C GLY A 177 -3.01 10.11 11.29
N THR A 178 -3.54 10.70 12.37
CA THR A 178 -2.90 10.68 13.69
C THR A 178 -3.86 10.31 14.82
N ASN A 179 -3.31 9.98 15.99
CA ASN A 179 -4.09 9.80 17.23
C ASN A 179 -4.47 11.10 17.96
N ASN A 180 -4.13 12.27 17.40
CA ASN A 180 -4.59 13.56 17.94
C ASN A 180 -5.86 14.05 17.26
N ARG A 181 -6.58 13.16 16.57
CA ARG A 181 -7.85 13.41 15.89
C ARG A 181 -7.77 14.41 14.74
N SER A 182 -6.58 14.54 14.15
CA SER A 182 -6.32 15.43 13.03
C SER A 182 -5.62 14.69 11.90
N VAL A 183 -5.83 15.19 10.69
CA VAL A 183 -5.03 14.89 9.50
C VAL A 183 -4.02 16.01 9.31
N TYR A 184 -2.80 15.68 8.94
CA TYR A 184 -1.75 16.63 8.62
C TYR A 184 -1.34 16.51 7.16
N ILE A 185 -0.97 17.64 6.55
CA ILE A 185 -0.40 17.71 5.20
C ILE A 185 1.00 18.27 5.33
N TYR A 186 1.98 17.52 4.84
CA TYR A 186 3.39 17.89 4.78
C TYR A 186 3.79 18.14 3.33
N ASP A 187 4.32 19.33 3.04
CA ASP A 187 4.84 19.68 1.73
C ASP A 187 6.34 19.36 1.68
N LEU A 188 6.76 18.56 0.69
CA LEU A 188 8.16 18.15 0.54
C LEU A 188 9.06 19.27 0.00
N GLY A 189 8.52 20.18 -0.81
CA GLY A 189 9.24 21.32 -1.36
C GLY A 189 9.54 22.39 -0.31
N GLU A 190 8.62 22.59 0.64
CA GLU A 190 8.82 23.48 1.79
C GLU A 190 9.41 22.77 3.02
N SER A 191 9.49 21.44 2.97
CA SER A 191 9.97 20.56 4.06
C SER A 191 9.31 20.86 5.41
N LYS A 192 7.98 21.04 5.41
CA LYS A 192 7.22 21.32 6.63
C LYS A 192 5.75 20.92 6.51
N VAL A 193 5.09 20.84 7.67
CA VAL A 193 3.63 20.78 7.74
C VAL A 193 3.03 22.10 7.24
N VAL A 194 2.19 22.01 6.21
CA VAL A 194 1.49 23.16 5.61
C VAL A 194 0.04 23.25 6.04
N ALA A 195 -0.56 22.13 6.48
CA ALA A 195 -1.93 22.14 6.99
C ALA A 195 -2.15 21.11 8.09
N ARG A 196 -3.07 21.45 9.01
CA ARG A 196 -3.67 20.55 9.99
C ARG A 196 -5.18 20.65 9.87
N VAL A 197 -5.82 19.54 9.57
CA VAL A 197 -7.28 19.41 9.49
C VAL A 197 -7.77 18.71 10.75
N ALA A 198 -8.29 19.49 11.69
CA ALA A 198 -8.98 18.97 12.87
C ALA A 198 -10.45 18.77 12.54
N GLY A 199 -11.00 17.60 12.84
CA GLY A 199 -12.40 17.29 12.53
C GLY A 199 -12.88 15.92 12.94
N HIS A 200 -11.98 15.04 13.38
CA HIS A 200 -12.34 13.71 13.83
C HIS A 200 -12.61 13.69 15.34
N ALA A 201 -13.50 12.79 15.77
CA ALA A 201 -13.78 12.57 17.20
C ALA A 201 -12.79 11.59 17.84
N ASP A 202 -12.04 10.85 17.01
CA ASP A 202 -11.13 9.77 17.41
C ASP A 202 -9.92 9.70 16.46
N ASP A 203 -9.06 8.70 16.65
CA ASP A 203 -7.88 8.40 15.84
C ASP A 203 -8.19 8.28 14.34
N VAL A 204 -7.25 8.71 13.50
CA VAL A 204 -7.36 8.62 12.03
C VAL A 204 -6.40 7.55 11.48
N ASN A 205 -6.92 6.38 11.12
CA ASN A 205 -6.14 5.15 10.86
C ASN A 205 -6.48 4.42 9.54
N ALA A 206 -6.61 5.14 8.41
CA ALA A 206 -7.11 4.62 7.12
C ALA A 206 -6.05 4.10 6.12
#